data_AF-A0A3B9CZV7-F1
#
_entry.id   AF-A0A3B9CZV7-F1
#
_cell.length_a   1.000
_cell.length_b   1.000
_cell.length_c   1.000
_cell.angle_alpha   90.00
_cell.angle_beta   90.00
_cell.angle_gamma   90.00
#
_symmetry.space_group_name_H-M   'P 1'
#
loop_
_entity.id
_entity.type
_entity.pdbx_description
1 polymer ?
#
loop_
_entity_poly.entity_id
_entity_poly.type
_entity_poly.pdbx_seq_one_letter_code
_entity_poly.pdbx_strand_id
1 'polypeptide(L)'
;AQEAGEIIEQLETRGFLEPEAEQLKEQLEMRSSVEDSGGTAAARTELEADPDNLELQIRLAEALSVDKRYAEACEILLAIIRTDRTEVRVRAKDAMVTVLAAMGPKSKQASALRRELATAMY
;
A
#
# COMPACT_ATOMS: atom_id res chain seq x y z
N ALA A 1 5.70 3.77 -19.79
CA ALA A 1 4.93 2.89 -18.89
C ALA A 1 5.11 1.42 -19.29
N GLN A 2 4.98 1.06 -20.58
CA GLN A 2 5.16 -0.31 -21.08
C GLN A 2 6.55 -0.93 -20.83
N GLU A 3 7.64 -0.18 -20.99
CA GLU A 3 9.00 -0.72 -20.88
C GLU A 3 9.38 -1.23 -19.47
N ALA A 4 8.79 -0.67 -18.41
CA ALA A 4 9.11 -1.08 -17.04
C ALA A 4 8.47 -2.43 -16.67
N GLY A 5 7.29 -2.73 -17.23
CA GLY A 5 6.61 -4.01 -17.03
C GLY A 5 7.31 -5.17 -17.75
N GLU A 6 7.74 -4.95 -19.00
CA GLU A 6 8.43 -5.97 -19.80
C GLU A 6 9.78 -6.38 -19.20
N ILE A 7 10.49 -5.47 -18.54
CA ILE A 7 11.75 -5.78 -17.85
C ILE A 7 11.51 -6.67 -16.62
N ILE A 8 10.42 -6.43 -15.88
CA ILE A 8 10.06 -7.26 -14.71
C ILE A 8 9.67 -8.67 -15.15
N GLU A 9 8.90 -8.80 -16.23
CA GLU A 9 8.46 -10.10 -16.79
C GLU A 9 9.66 -10.94 -17.30
N GLN A 10 10.65 -10.29 -17.92
CA GLN A 10 11.90 -10.94 -18.35
C GLN A 10 12.78 -11.38 -17.17
N LEU A 11 12.74 -10.66 -16.04
CA LEU A 11 13.46 -11.02 -14.81
C LEU A 11 12.76 -12.17 -14.05
N GLU A 12 11.42 -12.20 -14.03
CA GLU A 12 10.62 -13.32 -13.50
C GLU A 12 10.93 -14.64 -14.21
N THR A 13 11.17 -14.58 -15.52
CA THR A 13 11.55 -15.76 -16.35
C THR A 13 12.86 -16.41 -15.90
N ARG A 14 13.73 -15.70 -15.14
CA ARG A 14 15.00 -16.23 -14.61
C ARG A 14 14.90 -16.88 -13.23
N GLY A 15 13.69 -16.99 -12.66
CA GLY A 15 13.41 -17.78 -11.46
C GLY A 15 13.67 -17.11 -10.12
N PHE A 16 14.12 -15.84 -10.11
CA PHE A 16 14.22 -15.03 -8.91
C PHE A 16 14.13 -13.54 -9.27
N LEU A 17 13.06 -12.87 -8.85
CA LEU A 17 13.04 -11.40 -8.79
C LEU A 17 13.89 -10.99 -7.58
N GLU A 18 14.83 -10.07 -7.79
CA GLU A 18 15.52 -9.42 -6.69
C GLU A 18 14.47 -8.70 -5.80
N PRO A 19 14.66 -8.62 -4.47
CA PRO A 19 13.67 -8.04 -3.56
C PRO A 19 13.29 -6.61 -3.93
N GLU A 20 14.21 -5.84 -4.53
CA GLU A 20 13.89 -4.51 -5.06
C GLU A 20 12.92 -4.54 -6.25
N ALA A 21 13.00 -5.57 -7.11
CA ALA A 21 12.13 -5.72 -8.27
C ALA A 21 10.72 -6.19 -7.86
N GLU A 22 10.61 -7.07 -6.86
CA GLU A 22 9.32 -7.48 -6.29
C GLU A 22 8.59 -6.28 -5.64
N GLN A 23 9.31 -5.48 -4.84
CA GLN A 23 8.75 -4.26 -4.25
C GLN A 23 8.32 -3.23 -5.30
N LEU A 24 9.04 -3.14 -6.42
CA LEU A 24 8.65 -2.26 -7.52
C LEU A 24 7.38 -2.77 -8.22
N LYS A 25 7.26 -4.09 -8.40
CA LYS A 25 6.06 -4.73 -8.96
C LYS A 25 4.82 -4.44 -8.11
N GLU A 26 4.90 -4.66 -6.79
CA GLU A 26 3.78 -4.39 -5.87
C GLU A 26 3.32 -2.92 -5.94
N GLN A 27 4.26 -1.98 -6.02
CA GLN A 27 3.95 -0.56 -6.17
C GLN A 27 3.27 -0.22 -7.51
N LEU A 28 3.65 -0.91 -8.59
CA LEU A 28 3.02 -0.73 -9.90
C LEU A 28 1.61 -1.33 -9.91
N GLU A 29 1.43 -2.51 -9.33
CA GLU A 29 0.11 -3.17 -9.21
C GLU A 29 -0.84 -2.34 -8.35
N MET A 30 -0.38 -1.82 -7.21
CA MET A 30 -1.16 -0.90 -6.38
C MET A 30 -1.59 0.34 -7.17
N ARG A 31 -0.67 0.95 -7.94
CA ARG A 31 -0.99 2.13 -8.73
C ARG A 31 -2.01 1.83 -9.82
N SER A 32 -1.84 0.74 -10.56
CA SER A 32 -2.81 0.31 -11.58
C SER A 32 -4.19 0.11 -10.97
N SER A 33 -4.27 -0.60 -9.84
CA SER A 33 -5.54 -0.81 -9.11
C SER A 33 -6.21 0.50 -8.71
N VAL A 34 -5.43 1.46 -8.20
CA VAL A 34 -5.91 2.80 -7.84
C VAL A 34 -6.40 3.58 -9.07
N GLU A 35 -5.68 3.51 -10.19
CA GLU A 35 -6.06 4.17 -11.44
C GLU A 35 -7.36 3.59 -12.02
N ASP A 36 -7.47 2.25 -12.08
CA ASP A 36 -8.65 1.53 -12.57
C ASP A 36 -9.89 1.78 -11.70
N SER A 37 -9.67 2.03 -10.41
CA SER A 37 -10.71 2.29 -9.42
C SER A 37 -11.17 3.75 -9.32
N GLY A 38 -10.61 4.66 -10.14
CA GLY A 38 -10.97 6.08 -10.17
C GLY A 38 -10.25 6.96 -9.13
N GLY A 39 -9.20 6.44 -8.50
CA GLY A 39 -8.32 7.19 -7.60
C GLY A 39 -8.95 7.63 -6.28
N THR A 40 -8.31 8.59 -5.62
CA THR A 40 -8.67 9.06 -4.28
C THR A 40 -10.09 9.61 -4.17
N ALA A 41 -10.60 10.28 -5.21
CA ALA A 41 -11.95 10.85 -5.20
C ALA A 41 -13.03 9.75 -5.19
N ALA A 42 -12.87 8.72 -6.03
CA ALA A 42 -13.77 7.57 -6.06
C ALA A 42 -13.72 6.78 -4.75
N ALA A 43 -12.50 6.50 -4.24
CA ALA A 43 -12.33 5.80 -2.97
C ALA A 43 -12.99 6.53 -1.78
N ARG A 44 -12.92 7.87 -1.75
CA ARG A 44 -13.63 8.67 -0.74
C ARG A 44 -15.14 8.55 -0.88
N THR A 45 -15.65 8.65 -2.09
CA THR A 45 -17.11 8.56 -2.38
C THR A 45 -17.66 7.20 -1.97
N GLU A 46 -16.93 6.12 -2.25
CA GLU A 46 -17.34 4.77 -1.84
C GLU A 46 -17.32 4.63 -0.31
N LEU A 47 -16.29 5.14 0.37
CA LEU A 47 -16.19 5.11 1.82
C LEU A 47 -17.28 5.95 2.51
N GLU A 48 -17.74 7.04 1.91
CA GLU A 48 -18.87 7.84 2.43
C GLU A 48 -20.17 7.03 2.51
N ALA A 49 -20.35 6.04 1.63
CA ALA A 49 -21.52 5.17 1.64
C ALA A 49 -21.45 4.10 2.75
N ASP A 50 -20.25 3.70 3.17
CA ASP A 50 -20.04 2.71 4.23
C ASP A 50 -18.72 2.99 5.01
N PRO A 51 -18.74 3.96 5.96
CA PRO A 51 -17.52 4.45 6.61
C PRO A 51 -16.81 3.42 7.50
N ASP A 52 -17.54 2.44 8.01
CA ASP A 52 -17.00 1.39 8.89
C ASP A 52 -16.40 0.22 8.08
N ASN A 53 -16.47 0.28 6.75
CA ASN A 53 -15.92 -0.73 5.87
C ASN A 53 -14.40 -0.65 5.80
N LEU A 54 -13.74 -1.54 6.53
CA LEU A 54 -12.28 -1.57 6.62
C LEU A 54 -11.60 -1.80 5.26
N GLU A 55 -12.22 -2.55 4.34
CA GLU A 55 -11.67 -2.75 2.99
C GLU A 55 -11.69 -1.45 2.17
N LEU A 56 -12.75 -0.65 2.29
CA LEU A 56 -12.83 0.66 1.64
C LEU A 56 -11.86 1.67 2.26
N GLN A 57 -11.61 1.57 3.57
CA GLN A 57 -10.57 2.36 4.23
C GLN A 57 -9.16 2.00 3.70
N ILE A 58 -8.85 0.72 3.49
CA ILE A 58 -7.59 0.29 2.85
C ILE A 58 -7.49 0.86 1.44
N ARG A 59 -8.53 0.75 0.62
CA ARG A 59 -8.54 1.30 -0.75
C ARG A 59 -8.31 2.81 -0.77
N LEU A 60 -8.88 3.54 0.18
CA LEU A 60 -8.59 4.97 0.35
C LEU A 60 -7.12 5.21 0.71
N ALA A 61 -6.55 4.42 1.61
CA ALA A 61 -5.14 4.54 1.97
C ALA A 61 -4.20 4.26 0.80
N GLU A 62 -4.48 3.22 -0.01
CA GLU A 62 -3.74 2.92 -1.25
C GLU A 62 -3.79 4.11 -2.22
N ALA A 63 -4.98 4.68 -2.45
CA ALA A 63 -5.15 5.83 -3.32
C ALA A 63 -4.40 7.08 -2.82
N LEU A 64 -4.49 7.36 -1.52
CA LEU A 64 -3.72 8.43 -0.87
C LEU A 64 -2.21 8.23 -1.04
N SER A 65 -1.73 6.99 -1.00
CA SER A 65 -0.30 6.69 -1.16
C SER A 65 0.20 6.95 -2.59
N VAL A 66 -0.61 6.65 -3.62
CA VAL A 66 -0.31 6.98 -5.02
C VAL A 66 -0.21 8.49 -5.21
N ASP A 67 -1.05 9.26 -4.52
CA ASP A 67 -1.01 10.73 -4.44
C ASP A 67 0.12 11.26 -3.53
N LYS A 68 1.01 10.40 -3.03
CA LYS A 68 2.12 10.71 -2.10
C LYS A 68 1.67 11.29 -0.75
N ARG A 69 0.41 11.11 -0.38
CA ARG A 69 -0.15 11.47 0.95
C ARG A 69 0.12 10.34 1.95
N TYR A 70 1.40 10.01 2.11
CA TYR A 70 1.85 8.83 2.87
C TYR A 70 1.49 8.86 4.34
N ALA A 71 1.47 10.04 4.97
CA ALA A 71 1.11 10.18 6.39
C ALA A 71 -0.33 9.71 6.62
N GLU A 72 -1.28 10.29 5.88
CA GLU A 72 -2.70 9.96 5.99
C GLU A 72 -2.99 8.50 5.64
N ALA A 73 -2.34 7.97 4.59
CA ALA A 73 -2.44 6.57 4.23
C ALA A 73 -2.00 5.65 5.39
N CYS A 74 -0.83 5.92 5.97
CA CYS A 74 -0.29 5.11 7.06
C CYS A 74 -1.12 5.23 8.34
N GLU A 75 -1.70 6.40 8.63
CA GLU A 75 -2.59 6.57 9.79
C GLU A 75 -3.84 5.68 9.70
N ILE A 76 -4.48 5.63 8.52
CA ILE A 76 -5.63 4.75 8.26
C ILE A 76 -5.22 3.29 8.45
N LEU A 77 -4.15 2.85 7.81
CA LEU A 77 -3.70 1.46 7.88
C LEU A 77 -3.33 1.04 9.31
N LEU A 78 -2.64 1.91 10.06
CA LEU A 78 -2.32 1.66 11.47
C LEU A 78 -3.57 1.55 12.34
N ALA A 79 -4.60 2.35 12.09
CA ALA A 79 -5.86 2.27 12.83
C ALA A 79 -6.53 0.90 12.62
N ILE A 80 -6.61 0.43 11.38
CA ILE A 80 -7.15 -0.90 11.04
C ILE A 80 -6.31 -2.00 11.70
N ILE A 81 -4.99 -1.93 11.57
CA ILE A 81 -4.05 -2.91 12.13
C ILE A 81 -4.19 -3.04 13.66
N ARG A 82 -4.43 -1.93 14.36
CA ARG A 82 -4.57 -1.90 15.82
C ARG A 82 -5.92 -2.47 16.27
N THR A 83 -6.98 -2.24 15.51
CA THR A 83 -8.37 -2.56 15.89
C THR A 83 -8.85 -3.90 15.38
N ASP A 84 -8.54 -4.26 14.14
CA ASP A 84 -8.99 -5.48 13.49
C ASP A 84 -8.09 -6.70 13.84
N ARG A 85 -8.69 -7.89 13.85
CA ARG A 85 -8.02 -9.17 14.11
C ARG A 85 -8.35 -10.24 13.07
N THR A 86 -8.89 -9.83 11.93
CA THR A 86 -9.28 -10.71 10.82
C THR A 86 -8.26 -10.67 9.70
N GLU A 87 -8.60 -11.22 8.53
CA GLU A 87 -7.78 -11.15 7.32
C GLU A 87 -7.58 -9.70 6.83
N VAL A 88 -8.51 -8.79 7.15
CA VAL A 88 -8.40 -7.38 6.77
C VAL A 88 -7.17 -6.73 7.44
N ARG A 89 -6.84 -7.12 8.68
CA ARG A 89 -5.59 -6.72 9.35
C ARG A 89 -4.34 -7.09 8.54
N VAL A 90 -4.33 -8.27 7.93
CA VAL A 90 -3.20 -8.75 7.11
C VAL A 90 -3.08 -7.90 5.85
N ARG A 91 -4.20 -7.66 5.16
CA ARG A 91 -4.26 -6.79 3.98
C ARG A 91 -3.77 -5.37 4.29
N ALA A 92 -4.21 -4.79 5.41
CA ALA A 92 -3.78 -3.47 5.84
C ALA A 92 -2.26 -3.40 6.12
N LYS A 93 -1.71 -4.46 6.73
CA LYS A 93 -0.27 -4.58 6.98
C LYS A 93 0.51 -4.66 5.66
N ASP A 94 0.06 -5.48 4.71
CA ASP A 94 0.75 -5.64 3.43
C ASP A 94 0.70 -4.35 2.60
N ALA A 95 -0.46 -3.69 2.52
CA ALA A 95 -0.58 -2.35 1.93
C ALA A 95 0.38 -1.34 2.60
N MET A 96 0.47 -1.35 3.94
CA MET A 96 1.38 -0.45 4.67
C MET A 96 2.86 -0.72 4.33
N VAL A 97 3.26 -1.98 4.14
CA VAL A 97 4.62 -2.33 3.71
C VAL A 97 4.92 -1.74 2.33
N THR A 98 4.02 -1.90 1.36
CA THR A 98 4.18 -1.33 0.02
C THR A 98 4.27 0.20 0.04
N VAL A 99 3.43 0.87 0.87
CA VAL A 99 3.49 2.32 1.06
C VAL A 99 4.85 2.76 1.63
N LEU A 100 5.35 2.06 2.65
CA LEU A 100 6.65 2.37 3.27
C LEU A 100 7.84 2.13 2.33
N ALA A 101 7.71 1.19 1.40
CA ALA A 101 8.69 0.94 0.35
C ALA A 101 8.73 2.11 -0.66
N ALA A 102 7.57 2.62 -1.07
CA ALA A 102 7.45 3.77 -1.99
C ALA A 102 8.07 5.06 -1.44
N MET A 103 8.11 5.22 -0.11
CA MET A 103 8.80 6.34 0.56
C MET A 103 10.33 6.26 0.46
N GLY A 104 10.87 5.09 0.12
CA GLY A 104 12.29 4.81 -0.03
C GLY A 104 13.03 4.48 1.29
N PRO A 105 14.16 3.77 1.21
CA PRO A 105 14.86 3.21 2.37
C PRO A 105 15.50 4.27 3.28
N LYS A 106 15.78 5.47 2.77
CA LYS A 106 16.42 6.57 3.53
C LYS A 106 15.39 7.51 4.20
N SER A 107 14.10 7.24 4.06
CA SER A 107 13.06 8.08 4.65
C SER A 107 13.02 7.92 6.17
N LYS A 108 13.29 9.02 6.89
CA LYS A 108 13.15 9.08 8.36
C LYS A 108 11.72 8.81 8.80
N GLN A 109 10.75 9.33 8.05
CA GLN A 109 9.32 9.13 8.32
C GLN A 109 8.95 7.64 8.17
N ALA A 110 9.40 6.99 7.09
CA ALA A 110 9.16 5.55 6.90
C ALA A 110 9.85 4.71 7.99
N SER A 111 11.02 5.12 8.48
CA SER A 111 11.68 4.44 9.61
C SER A 111 10.86 4.52 10.90
N ALA A 112 10.27 5.68 11.22
CA ALA A 112 9.40 5.82 12.39
C ALA A 112 8.14 4.94 12.25
N LEU A 113 7.47 5.00 11.11
CA LEU A 113 6.26 4.22 10.84
C LEU A 113 6.51 2.70 10.84
N ARG A 114 7.68 2.23 10.39
CA ARG A 114 8.07 0.80 10.53
C ARG A 114 8.13 0.35 11.99
N ARG A 115 8.59 1.22 12.90
CA ARG A 115 8.60 0.92 14.34
C ARG A 115 7.18 0.84 14.89
N GLU A 116 6.31 1.77 14.50
CA GLU A 116 4.90 1.75 14.90
C GLU A 116 4.17 0.50 14.41
N LEU A 117 4.42 0.10 13.15
CA LEU A 117 3.89 -1.13 12.59
C LEU A 117 4.34 -2.35 13.40
N ALA A 118 5.63 -2.44 13.71
CA ALA A 118 6.17 -3.53 14.54
C ALA A 118 5.50 -3.57 15.93
N THR A 119 5.30 -2.41 16.57
CA THR A 119 4.60 -2.32 17.86
C THR A 119 3.13 -2.71 17.76
N ALA A 120 2.43 -2.36 16.67
CA ALA A 120 1.02 -2.70 16.49
C ALA A 120 0.78 -4.17 16.08
N MET A 121 1.83 -4.86 15.65
CA MET A 121 1.81 -6.29 15.30
C MET A 121 2.10 -7.20 16.49
N TYR A 122 2.70 -6.69 17.56
CA TYR A 122 3.04 -7.39 18.80
C TYR A 122 1.86 -7.41 19.78
#